data_AF-A0A2E8X207-F1
#
_entry.id   AF-A0A2E8X207-F1
#
_cell.length_a   1.000
_cell.length_b   1.000
_cell.length_c   1.000
_cell.angle_alpha   90.00
_cell.angle_beta   90.00
_cell.angle_gamma   90.00
#
_symmetry.space_group_name_H-M   'P 1'
#
loop_
_entity.id
_entity.type
_entity.pdbx_description
1 polymer ?
#
loop_
_entity_poly.entity_id
_entity_poly.type
_entity_poly.pdbx_seq_one_letter_code
_entity_poly.pdbx_strand_id
1 'polypeptide(L)'
;MSNVAQRGKVQTVLGAIDPSQLGPVMTHEHLLIDFELMFDFDSRIKKDSRIKELSTKPVSIENLGLIRQYVYSNLDNLTLADKEVAVKEAQQYKSSGGGTIVDATTIGIGRDPKGLEYISEKSGVNIVMGAGYYVEASHSKETSNLSEDEISNQIIKDIQVGADGTSIKAGIIGEIGCTWPLTKNEKKILNGAGKAQVETGAAILIHPGRNENAPIEILNILKNAGADLTRVIIGHLDRVTFDIRKLKEIASSGCFLEWDLFGTEVSFYQLSDFEMPNDTMRMDIIKAMTDEGFGE
;
A
#
# COMPACT_ATOMS: atom_id res chain seq x y z
N MET A 1 -1.98 -22.86 -0.62
CA MET A 1 -1.06 -22.75 -1.77
C MET A 1 -1.25 -23.92 -2.71
N SER A 2 -2.02 -23.71 -3.77
CA SER A 2 -2.20 -24.69 -4.84
C SER A 2 -1.00 -24.80 -5.79
N ASN A 3 -0.20 -23.74 -5.95
CA ASN A 3 1.04 -23.78 -6.75
C ASN A 3 2.26 -24.20 -5.91
N VAL A 4 2.69 -25.46 -6.06
CA VAL A 4 3.84 -26.02 -5.31
C VAL A 4 5.16 -25.29 -5.61
N ALA A 5 5.34 -24.76 -6.83
CA ALA A 5 6.58 -24.09 -7.22
C ALA A 5 6.80 -22.74 -6.50
N GLN A 6 5.73 -22.12 -5.99
CA GLN A 6 5.79 -20.86 -5.23
C GLN A 6 5.86 -21.09 -3.71
N ARG A 7 5.71 -22.33 -3.25
CA ARG A 7 5.68 -22.63 -1.82
C ARG A 7 7.03 -22.32 -1.15
N GLY A 8 6.99 -21.46 -0.14
CA GLY A 8 8.19 -21.06 0.62
C GLY A 8 9.14 -20.13 -0.14
N LYS A 9 8.71 -19.61 -1.30
CA LYS A 9 9.45 -18.64 -2.11
C LYS A 9 8.78 -17.27 -2.02
N VAL A 10 9.53 -16.23 -2.38
CA VAL A 10 8.98 -14.89 -2.63
C VAL A 10 8.90 -14.66 -4.13
N GLN A 11 7.71 -14.32 -4.61
CA GLN A 11 7.49 -14.00 -6.02
C GLN A 11 7.84 -12.52 -6.27
N THR A 12 8.89 -12.29 -7.06
CA THR A 12 9.25 -10.95 -7.56
C THR A 12 8.78 -10.79 -9.00
N VAL A 13 8.86 -9.58 -9.53
CA VAL A 13 8.58 -9.29 -10.94
C VAL A 13 9.53 -10.00 -11.91
N LEU A 14 10.73 -10.38 -11.46
CA LEU A 14 11.72 -11.16 -12.25
C LEU A 14 11.64 -12.68 -12.00
N GLY A 15 10.71 -13.14 -11.16
CA GLY A 15 10.54 -14.54 -10.83
C GLY A 15 10.62 -14.85 -9.33
N ALA A 16 10.49 -16.13 -8.99
CA ALA A 16 10.55 -16.58 -7.61
C ALA A 16 11.99 -16.62 -7.09
N ILE A 17 12.21 -16.11 -5.88
CA ILE A 17 13.49 -16.15 -5.16
C ILE A 17 13.32 -16.82 -3.80
N ASP A 18 14.43 -17.29 -3.23
CA ASP A 18 14.45 -17.76 -1.85
C ASP A 18 14.34 -16.60 -0.85
N PRO A 19 13.66 -16.77 0.31
CA PRO A 19 13.59 -15.72 1.33
C PRO A 19 14.96 -15.23 1.81
N SER A 20 15.99 -16.07 1.77
CA SER A 20 17.37 -15.68 2.11
C SER A 20 18.00 -14.69 1.13
N GLN A 21 17.39 -14.48 -0.04
CA GLN A 21 17.86 -13.54 -1.06
C GLN A 21 17.19 -12.16 -0.96
N LEU A 22 16.28 -11.95 0.00
CA LEU A 22 15.53 -10.70 0.12
C LEU A 22 16.43 -9.52 0.51
N GLY A 23 17.42 -9.74 1.39
CA GLY A 23 18.11 -8.63 2.06
C GLY A 23 17.14 -7.79 2.92
N PRO A 24 17.53 -6.55 3.31
CA PRO A 24 16.60 -5.58 3.88
C PRO A 24 15.43 -5.33 2.92
N VAL A 25 14.23 -5.16 3.48
CA VAL A 25 12.98 -5.01 2.71
C VAL A 25 12.27 -3.73 3.11
N MET A 26 11.85 -2.92 2.14
CA MET A 26 10.79 -1.93 2.31
C MET A 26 9.45 -2.59 1.96
N THR A 27 8.56 -2.71 2.94
CA THR A 27 7.36 -3.58 2.85
C THR A 27 6.14 -2.91 2.25
N HIS A 28 6.19 -1.59 2.03
CA HIS A 28 5.10 -0.81 1.45
C HIS A 28 5.66 0.44 0.79
N GLU A 29 5.79 0.42 -0.53
CA GLU A 29 6.23 1.56 -1.32
C GLU A 29 5.42 1.65 -2.61
N HIS A 30 5.56 2.77 -3.33
CA HIS A 30 5.03 2.94 -4.68
C HIS A 30 6.14 3.47 -5.59
N LEU A 31 6.65 2.63 -6.49
CA LEU A 31 7.67 3.03 -7.46
C LEU A 31 7.05 3.74 -8.65
N LEU A 32 5.82 3.34 -9.01
CA LEU A 32 4.97 3.98 -10.00
C LEU A 32 3.55 4.03 -9.45
N ILE A 33 2.89 5.19 -9.53
CA ILE A 33 1.52 5.39 -9.04
C ILE A 33 0.85 6.56 -9.77
N ASP A 34 -0.45 6.40 -10.03
CA ASP A 34 -1.37 7.48 -10.35
C ASP A 34 -2.33 7.66 -9.17
N PHE A 35 -2.15 8.76 -8.44
CA PHE A 35 -2.93 9.07 -7.25
C PHE A 35 -3.83 10.30 -7.45
N GLU A 36 -4.12 10.67 -8.70
CA GLU A 36 -4.96 11.84 -9.02
C GLU A 36 -6.37 11.76 -8.41
N LEU A 37 -6.87 10.55 -8.16
CA LEU A 37 -8.17 10.35 -7.48
C LEU A 37 -8.22 10.97 -6.07
N MET A 38 -7.05 11.15 -5.43
CA MET A 38 -6.92 11.76 -4.12
C MET A 38 -6.75 13.28 -4.19
N PHE A 39 -6.82 13.87 -5.39
CA PHE A 39 -6.70 15.31 -5.57
C PHE A 39 -7.79 16.05 -4.81
N ASP A 40 -7.36 16.83 -3.82
CA ASP A 40 -8.20 17.74 -3.07
C ASP A 40 -7.73 19.16 -3.33
N PHE A 41 -8.55 19.92 -4.06
CA PHE A 41 -8.28 21.33 -4.27
C PHE A 41 -8.81 22.15 -3.10
N ASP A 42 -7.97 22.28 -2.07
CA ASP A 42 -8.34 22.87 -0.78
C ASP A 42 -8.97 24.26 -0.94
N SER A 43 -10.07 24.49 -0.21
CA SER A 43 -10.81 25.76 -0.25
C SER A 43 -9.97 26.98 0.14
N ARG A 44 -8.93 26.82 0.97
CA ARG A 44 -7.99 27.88 1.36
C ARG A 44 -7.09 28.26 0.19
N ILE A 45 -6.63 27.30 -0.60
CA ILE A 45 -5.86 27.56 -1.82
C ILE A 45 -6.72 28.29 -2.85
N LYS A 46 -7.96 27.86 -3.04
CA LYS A 46 -8.89 28.45 -4.01
C LYS A 46 -9.12 29.96 -3.82
N LYS A 47 -8.97 30.47 -2.60
CA LYS A 47 -9.20 31.88 -2.25
C LYS A 47 -8.02 32.81 -2.57
N ASP A 48 -6.82 32.27 -2.75
CA ASP A 48 -5.62 33.05 -3.06
C ASP A 48 -5.14 32.71 -4.48
N SER A 49 -5.24 33.67 -5.39
CA SER A 49 -4.91 33.47 -6.81
C SER A 49 -3.45 33.10 -7.05
N ARG A 50 -2.52 33.59 -6.22
CA ARG A 50 -1.10 33.29 -6.32
C ARG A 50 -0.81 31.86 -5.85
N ILE A 51 -1.41 31.46 -4.72
CA ILE A 51 -1.24 30.10 -4.20
C ILE A 51 -1.87 29.08 -5.16
N LYS A 52 -3.04 29.39 -5.72
CA LYS A 52 -3.68 28.60 -6.76
C LYS A 52 -2.80 28.41 -7.99
N GLU A 53 -2.15 29.47 -8.48
CA GLU A 53 -1.23 29.35 -9.61
C GLU A 53 -0.07 28.40 -9.29
N LEU A 54 0.58 28.59 -8.14
CA LEU A 54 1.71 27.76 -7.69
C LEU A 54 1.34 26.29 -7.48
N SER A 55 0.12 26.01 -6.99
CA SER A 55 -0.34 24.63 -6.75
C SER A 55 -0.62 23.86 -8.04
N THR A 56 -0.77 24.54 -9.18
CA THR A 56 -0.99 23.90 -10.49
C THR A 56 0.28 23.72 -11.33
N LYS A 57 1.40 24.29 -10.90
CA LYS A 57 2.71 24.13 -11.56
C LYS A 57 3.35 22.79 -11.17
N PRO A 58 4.22 22.22 -12.02
CA PRO A 58 5.06 21.09 -11.63
C PRO A 58 5.83 21.35 -10.33
N VAL A 59 6.18 20.28 -9.62
CA VAL A 59 6.95 20.37 -8.37
C VAL A 59 8.30 21.02 -8.66
N SER A 60 8.62 22.04 -7.88
CA SER A 60 9.86 22.80 -7.99
C SER A 60 10.23 23.38 -6.63
N ILE A 61 11.47 23.87 -6.50
CA ILE A 61 11.89 24.54 -5.26
C ILE A 61 11.03 25.77 -4.92
N GLU A 62 10.43 26.42 -5.93
CA GLU A 62 9.59 27.61 -5.76
C GLU A 62 8.27 27.29 -5.04
N ASN A 63 7.66 26.13 -5.33
CA ASN A 63 6.36 25.73 -4.75
C ASN A 63 6.45 24.60 -3.71
N LEU A 64 7.65 24.05 -3.44
CA LEU A 64 7.83 22.91 -2.53
C LEU A 64 7.25 23.14 -1.12
N GLY A 65 7.42 24.35 -0.57
CA GLY A 65 6.87 24.67 0.76
C GLY A 65 5.34 24.63 0.80
N LEU A 66 4.68 25.03 -0.31
CA LEU A 66 3.23 24.93 -0.44
C LEU A 66 2.79 23.48 -0.56
N ILE A 67 3.46 22.70 -1.41
CA ILE A 67 3.14 21.29 -1.65
C ILE A 67 3.29 20.47 -0.37
N ARG A 68 4.35 20.67 0.43
CA ARG A 68 4.52 20.00 1.72
C ARG A 68 3.37 20.26 2.70
N GLN A 69 2.73 21.43 2.62
CA GLN A 69 1.59 21.78 3.46
C GLN A 69 0.25 21.25 2.89
N TYR A 70 0.14 21.15 1.58
CA TYR A 70 -1.08 20.74 0.86
C TYR A 70 -0.75 19.67 -0.19
N VAL A 71 -0.28 18.53 0.28
CA VAL A 71 0.30 17.45 -0.56
C VAL A 71 -0.69 16.92 -1.61
N TYR A 72 -1.99 17.01 -1.34
CA TYR A 72 -3.06 16.54 -2.23
C TYR A 72 -3.59 17.62 -3.18
N SER A 73 -3.02 18.83 -3.16
CA SER A 73 -3.48 19.95 -3.99
C SER A 73 -2.61 20.24 -5.21
N ASN A 74 -1.70 19.33 -5.57
CA ASN A 74 -0.82 19.43 -6.74
C ASN A 74 -0.82 18.10 -7.50
N LEU A 75 -1.28 18.11 -8.76
CA LEU A 75 -1.40 16.90 -9.58
C LEU A 75 -0.03 16.27 -9.90
N ASP A 76 1.00 17.09 -10.14
CA ASP A 76 2.36 16.60 -10.42
C ASP A 76 2.95 15.84 -9.22
N ASN A 77 2.65 16.27 -7.99
CA ASN A 77 3.03 15.59 -6.76
C ASN A 77 2.25 14.28 -6.52
N LEU A 78 1.07 14.11 -7.12
CA LEU A 78 0.23 12.92 -6.94
C LEU A 78 0.52 11.81 -7.95
N THR A 79 1.49 12.00 -8.84
CA THR A 79 1.79 11.04 -9.91
C THR A 79 3.27 10.73 -9.94
N LEU A 80 3.62 9.46 -9.77
CA LEU A 80 4.97 8.94 -10.00
C LEU A 80 4.95 8.13 -11.31
N ALA A 81 5.31 8.76 -12.42
CA ALA A 81 5.27 8.15 -13.75
C ALA A 81 6.65 8.01 -14.42
N ASP A 82 7.69 8.67 -13.90
CA ASP A 82 9.02 8.64 -14.49
C ASP A 82 9.83 7.43 -14.01
N LYS A 83 9.94 6.43 -14.88
CA LYS A 83 10.69 5.19 -14.63
C LYS A 83 12.18 5.43 -14.39
N GLU A 84 12.79 6.45 -15.02
CA GLU A 84 14.20 6.76 -14.83
C GLU A 84 14.47 7.40 -13.46
N VAL A 85 13.52 8.18 -12.96
CA VAL A 85 13.55 8.66 -11.56
C VAL A 85 13.41 7.47 -10.61
N ALA A 86 12.42 6.60 -10.82
CA ALA A 86 12.21 5.42 -9.98
C ALA A 86 13.44 4.49 -9.96
N VAL A 87 14.11 4.28 -11.10
CA VAL A 87 15.38 3.53 -11.17
C VAL A 87 16.46 4.17 -10.30
N LYS A 88 16.65 5.49 -10.39
CA LYS A 88 17.68 6.20 -9.62
C LYS A 88 17.40 6.14 -8.12
N GLU A 89 16.15 6.32 -7.69
CA GLU A 89 15.77 6.22 -6.27
C GLU A 89 15.96 4.78 -5.75
N ALA A 90 15.54 3.76 -6.51
CA ALA A 90 15.79 2.36 -6.15
C ALA A 90 17.30 2.02 -6.11
N GLN A 91 18.13 2.62 -6.97
CA GLN A 91 19.59 2.48 -6.91
C GLN A 91 20.19 3.13 -5.65
N GLN A 92 19.63 4.22 -5.15
CA GLN A 92 20.05 4.81 -3.88
C GLN A 92 19.73 3.87 -2.71
N TYR A 93 18.54 3.28 -2.70
CA TYR A 93 18.18 2.23 -1.73
C TYR A 93 19.14 1.04 -1.81
N LYS A 94 19.40 0.51 -3.02
CA LYS A 94 20.35 -0.58 -3.23
C LYS A 94 21.75 -0.26 -2.71
N SER A 95 22.25 0.94 -3.03
CA SER A 95 23.58 1.41 -2.63
C SER A 95 23.70 1.58 -1.11
N SER A 96 22.58 1.79 -0.43
CA SER A 96 22.49 1.86 1.04
C SER A 96 22.34 0.48 1.70
N GLY A 97 22.44 -0.61 0.92
CA GLY A 97 22.32 -2.00 1.39
C GLY A 97 20.93 -2.61 1.25
N GLY A 98 19.98 -1.88 0.65
CA GLY A 98 18.63 -2.33 0.38
C GLY A 98 18.56 -3.55 -0.54
N GLY A 99 17.65 -4.47 -0.26
CA GLY A 99 17.52 -5.72 -1.00
C GLY A 99 16.25 -5.80 -1.83
N THR A 100 15.10 -5.55 -1.22
CA THR A 100 13.78 -5.75 -1.81
C THR A 100 12.84 -4.60 -1.53
N ILE A 101 11.99 -4.25 -2.49
CA ILE A 101 10.88 -3.31 -2.34
C ILE A 101 9.58 -4.05 -2.66
N VAL A 102 8.58 -3.90 -1.79
CA VAL A 102 7.20 -4.30 -2.10
C VAL A 102 6.48 -3.09 -2.67
N ASP A 103 6.12 -3.16 -3.94
CA ASP A 103 5.32 -2.15 -4.61
C ASP A 103 3.83 -2.46 -4.37
N ALA A 104 3.18 -1.60 -3.58
CA ALA A 104 1.80 -1.77 -3.13
C ALA A 104 0.77 -1.22 -4.13
N THR A 105 1.20 -0.75 -5.31
CA THR A 105 0.29 -0.18 -6.31
C THR A 105 -0.61 -1.26 -6.91
N THR A 106 -1.94 -1.09 -6.79
CA THR A 106 -2.94 -2.06 -7.24
C THR A 106 -3.88 -1.51 -8.33
N ILE A 107 -4.88 -2.31 -8.71
CA ILE A 107 -5.87 -1.91 -9.72
C ILE A 107 -6.63 -0.68 -9.18
N GLY A 108 -6.60 0.40 -9.98
CA GLY A 108 -7.22 1.68 -9.67
C GLY A 108 -6.24 2.82 -9.41
N ILE A 109 -4.95 2.52 -9.16
CA ILE A 109 -3.91 3.53 -8.85
C ILE A 109 -2.65 3.38 -9.71
N GLY A 110 -2.76 2.77 -10.89
CA GLY A 110 -1.70 2.82 -11.89
C GLY A 110 -0.64 1.71 -11.83
N ARG A 111 -0.98 0.49 -11.38
CA ARG A 111 -0.08 -0.67 -11.41
C ARG A 111 0.50 -0.89 -12.82
N ASP A 112 1.83 -1.02 -12.92
CA ASP A 112 2.54 -1.25 -14.19
C ASP A 112 3.57 -2.40 -14.05
N PRO A 113 3.18 -3.67 -14.34
CA PRO A 113 4.09 -4.81 -14.21
C PRO A 113 5.37 -4.67 -15.04
N LYS A 114 5.28 -4.10 -16.25
CA LYS A 114 6.44 -3.94 -17.15
C LYS A 114 7.35 -2.80 -16.70
N GLY A 115 6.78 -1.74 -16.13
CA GLY A 115 7.53 -0.69 -15.45
C GLY A 115 8.33 -1.24 -14.27
N LEU A 116 7.70 -2.06 -13.42
CA LEU A 116 8.37 -2.67 -12.27
C LEU A 116 9.46 -3.67 -12.68
N GLU A 117 9.22 -4.50 -13.71
CA GLU A 117 10.25 -5.37 -14.30
C GLU A 117 11.47 -4.55 -14.75
N TYR A 118 11.25 -3.47 -15.50
CA TYR A 118 12.31 -2.57 -15.95
C TYR A 118 13.08 -1.96 -14.77
N ILE A 119 12.38 -1.46 -13.75
CA ILE A 119 13.02 -0.85 -12.58
C ILE A 119 13.85 -1.89 -11.82
N SER A 120 13.34 -3.11 -11.64
CA SER A 120 14.06 -4.20 -10.96
C SER A 120 15.35 -4.56 -11.70
N GLU A 121 15.29 -4.73 -13.02
CA GLU A 121 16.47 -5.05 -13.85
C GLU A 121 17.54 -3.95 -13.79
N LYS A 122 17.14 -2.67 -13.85
CA LYS A 122 18.06 -1.54 -13.92
C LYS A 122 18.63 -1.12 -12.57
N SER A 123 17.88 -1.31 -11.49
CA SER A 123 18.31 -0.95 -10.14
C SER A 123 19.04 -2.08 -9.42
N GLY A 124 18.77 -3.34 -9.78
CA GLY A 124 19.27 -4.52 -9.06
C GLY A 124 18.56 -4.75 -7.71
N VAL A 125 17.43 -4.07 -7.47
CA VAL A 125 16.54 -4.31 -6.32
C VAL A 125 15.50 -5.35 -6.72
N ASN A 126 15.21 -6.30 -5.83
CA ASN A 126 14.09 -7.21 -6.04
C ASN A 126 12.78 -6.42 -5.85
N ILE A 127 11.81 -6.56 -6.76
CA ILE A 127 10.52 -5.90 -6.61
C ILE A 127 9.41 -6.95 -6.47
N VAL A 128 8.64 -6.87 -5.40
CA VAL A 128 7.43 -7.68 -5.17
C VAL A 128 6.22 -6.82 -5.52
N MET A 129 5.45 -7.21 -6.54
CA MET A 129 4.30 -6.45 -7.00
C MET A 129 3.01 -6.84 -6.28
N GLY A 130 2.19 -5.85 -5.97
CA GLY A 130 0.85 -5.97 -5.42
C GLY A 130 -0.23 -6.48 -6.39
N ALA A 131 -1.23 -7.17 -5.83
CA ALA A 131 -2.47 -7.53 -6.51
C ALA A 131 -3.70 -7.08 -5.73
N GLY A 132 -4.84 -6.98 -6.42
CA GLY A 132 -6.10 -6.56 -5.81
C GLY A 132 -6.52 -5.17 -6.26
N TYR A 133 -7.34 -4.53 -5.43
CA TYR A 133 -8.08 -3.33 -5.78
C TYR A 133 -7.95 -2.31 -4.65
N TYR A 134 -7.85 -1.04 -5.03
CA TYR A 134 -7.76 0.06 -4.09
C TYR A 134 -9.15 0.46 -3.56
N VAL A 135 -9.34 1.72 -3.15
CA VAL A 135 -10.58 2.22 -2.53
C VAL A 135 -11.72 2.36 -3.55
N GLU A 136 -12.99 2.37 -3.10
CA GLU A 136 -14.12 2.38 -4.05
C GLU A 136 -14.10 3.55 -5.04
N ALA A 137 -13.56 4.70 -4.65
CA ALA A 137 -13.41 5.86 -5.54
C ALA A 137 -12.53 5.60 -6.77
N SER A 138 -11.65 4.59 -6.73
CA SER A 138 -10.78 4.22 -7.85
C SER A 138 -11.39 3.12 -8.74
N HIS A 139 -12.54 2.56 -8.39
CA HIS A 139 -13.12 1.44 -9.11
C HIS A 139 -13.80 1.88 -10.41
N SER A 140 -13.46 1.20 -11.50
CA SER A 140 -14.23 1.33 -12.74
C SER A 140 -15.64 0.75 -12.57
N LYS A 141 -16.50 0.99 -13.57
CA LYS A 141 -17.83 0.38 -13.60
C LYS A 141 -17.74 -1.14 -13.67
N GLU A 142 -16.76 -1.66 -14.39
CA GLU A 142 -16.48 -3.10 -14.49
C GLU A 142 -16.12 -3.66 -13.11
N THR A 143 -15.14 -3.07 -12.42
CA THR A 143 -14.73 -3.49 -11.06
C THR A 143 -15.91 -3.51 -10.09
N SER A 144 -16.76 -2.48 -10.16
CA SER A 144 -17.94 -2.36 -9.29
C SER A 144 -18.96 -3.49 -9.48
N ASN A 145 -19.01 -4.08 -10.68
CA ASN A 145 -19.96 -5.15 -11.01
C ASN A 145 -19.42 -6.56 -10.79
N LEU A 146 -18.13 -6.73 -10.51
CA LEU A 146 -17.54 -8.05 -10.25
C LEU A 146 -18.20 -8.71 -9.03
N SER A 147 -18.46 -10.00 -9.08
CA SER A 147 -18.79 -10.81 -7.91
C SER A 147 -17.56 -11.06 -7.03
N GLU A 148 -17.77 -11.53 -5.80
CA GLU A 148 -16.66 -11.92 -4.91
C GLU A 148 -15.76 -12.99 -5.53
N ASP A 149 -16.35 -13.95 -6.24
CA ASP A 149 -15.60 -15.05 -6.86
C ASP A 149 -14.81 -14.57 -8.08
N GLU A 150 -15.35 -13.62 -8.85
CA GLU A 150 -14.59 -12.97 -9.94
C GLU A 150 -13.42 -12.14 -9.39
N ILE A 151 -13.61 -11.42 -8.28
CA ILE A 151 -12.53 -10.70 -7.59
C ILE A 151 -11.45 -11.68 -7.13
N SER A 152 -11.84 -12.76 -6.44
CA SER A 152 -10.91 -13.79 -5.98
C SER A 152 -10.14 -14.41 -7.15
N ASN A 153 -10.83 -14.78 -8.24
CA ASN A 153 -10.22 -15.37 -9.42
C ASN A 153 -9.23 -14.42 -10.11
N GLN A 154 -9.52 -13.13 -10.16
CA GLN A 154 -8.58 -12.15 -10.72
C GLN A 154 -7.32 -12.02 -9.86
N ILE A 155 -7.44 -11.96 -8.53
CA ILE A 155 -6.29 -11.92 -7.62
C ILE A 155 -5.46 -13.21 -7.73
N ILE A 156 -6.11 -14.37 -7.77
CA ILE A 156 -5.45 -15.67 -7.97
C ILE A 156 -4.68 -15.68 -9.29
N LYS A 157 -5.29 -15.17 -10.37
CA LYS A 157 -4.65 -15.08 -11.69
C LYS A 157 -3.41 -14.18 -11.65
N ASP A 158 -3.48 -13.01 -11.03
CA ASP A 158 -2.33 -12.11 -10.91
C ASP A 158 -1.16 -12.77 -10.18
N ILE A 159 -1.42 -13.59 -9.16
CA ILE A 159 -0.39 -14.27 -8.35
C ILE A 159 0.18 -15.51 -9.03
N GLN A 160 -0.67 -16.30 -9.69
CA GLN A 160 -0.28 -17.63 -10.17
C GLN A 160 0.07 -17.65 -11.66
N VAL A 161 -0.52 -16.76 -12.45
CA VAL A 161 -0.40 -16.74 -13.92
C VAL A 161 0.35 -15.49 -14.38
N GLY A 162 -0.16 -14.31 -14.05
CA GLY A 162 0.41 -13.02 -14.41
C GLY A 162 -0.63 -11.90 -14.44
N ALA A 163 -0.17 -10.67 -14.23
CA ALA A 163 -0.99 -9.47 -14.13
C ALA A 163 -1.03 -8.67 -15.45
N ASP A 164 -2.15 -7.98 -15.67
CA ASP A 164 -2.34 -6.96 -16.72
C ASP A 164 -1.93 -7.40 -18.13
N GLY A 165 -2.24 -8.65 -18.49
CA GLY A 165 -1.95 -9.23 -19.80
C GLY A 165 -0.48 -9.67 -19.99
N THR A 166 0.32 -9.65 -18.94
CA THR A 166 1.72 -10.09 -18.93
C THR A 166 1.88 -11.46 -18.25
N SER A 167 3.09 -12.02 -18.31
CA SER A 167 3.49 -13.19 -17.52
C SER A 167 4.08 -12.84 -16.14
N ILE A 168 4.12 -11.56 -15.78
CA ILE A 168 4.71 -11.05 -14.54
C ILE A 168 3.69 -11.24 -13.43
N LYS A 169 4.10 -11.90 -12.35
CA LYS A 169 3.21 -12.30 -11.26
C LYS A 169 3.33 -11.38 -10.07
N ALA A 170 2.20 -11.12 -9.41
CA ALA A 170 2.18 -10.48 -8.10
C ALA A 170 2.71 -11.44 -7.02
N GLY A 171 3.30 -10.89 -5.96
CA GLY A 171 3.79 -11.66 -4.82
C GLY A 171 3.05 -11.41 -3.51
N ILE A 172 2.16 -10.42 -3.48
CA ILE A 172 1.33 -10.08 -2.31
C ILE A 172 -0.08 -9.67 -2.77
N ILE A 173 -1.10 -9.93 -1.94
CA ILE A 173 -2.46 -9.44 -2.14
C ILE A 173 -2.56 -8.09 -1.45
N GLY A 174 -2.34 -7.01 -2.17
CA GLY A 174 -2.57 -5.66 -1.68
C GLY A 174 -1.67 -4.63 -2.35
N GLU A 175 -1.82 -3.35 -2.00
CA GLU A 175 -2.72 -2.91 -0.93
C GLU A 175 -4.22 -3.05 -1.29
N ILE A 176 -5.02 -3.63 -0.40
CA ILE A 176 -6.48 -3.66 -0.51
C ILE A 176 -7.04 -2.38 0.13
N GLY A 177 -7.64 -1.54 -0.71
CA GLY A 177 -8.17 -0.23 -0.32
C GLY A 177 -9.45 -0.32 0.51
N CYS A 178 -9.44 0.27 1.70
CA CYS A 178 -10.62 0.39 2.55
C CYS A 178 -10.85 1.85 2.95
N THR A 179 -12.06 2.35 2.75
CA THR A 179 -12.50 3.60 3.36
C THR A 179 -13.12 3.36 4.74
N TRP A 180 -13.52 4.45 5.41
CA TRP A 180 -14.33 4.37 6.61
C TRP A 180 -15.54 5.31 6.51
N PRO A 181 -16.77 4.82 6.73
CA PRO A 181 -17.15 3.40 6.88
C PRO A 181 -16.90 2.58 5.60
N LEU A 182 -16.65 1.28 5.75
CA LEU A 182 -16.47 0.36 4.62
C LEU A 182 -17.70 0.35 3.70
N THR A 183 -17.47 0.48 2.40
CA THR A 183 -18.55 0.42 1.42
C THR A 183 -18.94 -1.03 1.10
N LYS A 184 -20.09 -1.23 0.43
CA LYS A 184 -20.51 -2.58 0.03
C LYS A 184 -19.50 -3.25 -0.90
N ASN A 185 -18.89 -2.46 -1.78
CA ASN A 185 -17.95 -2.96 -2.77
C ASN A 185 -16.59 -3.28 -2.11
N GLU A 186 -16.14 -2.49 -1.15
CA GLU A 186 -14.92 -2.76 -0.38
C GLU A 186 -15.06 -4.03 0.46
N LYS A 187 -16.22 -4.27 1.10
CA LYS A 187 -16.48 -5.54 1.80
C LYS A 187 -16.43 -6.75 0.86
N LYS A 188 -16.99 -6.61 -0.35
CA LYS A 188 -16.95 -7.64 -1.41
C LYS A 188 -15.49 -7.93 -1.83
N ILE A 189 -14.65 -6.90 -1.93
CA ILE A 189 -13.23 -7.03 -2.25
C ILE A 189 -12.46 -7.71 -1.12
N LEU A 190 -12.70 -7.34 0.13
CA LEU A 190 -12.10 -8.00 1.30
C LEU A 190 -12.44 -9.50 1.34
N ASN A 191 -13.71 -9.87 1.09
CA ASN A 191 -14.10 -11.29 1.00
C ASN A 191 -13.36 -12.02 -0.13
N GLY A 192 -13.27 -11.40 -1.32
CA GLY A 192 -12.54 -11.95 -2.45
C GLY A 192 -11.03 -12.10 -2.18
N ALA A 193 -10.41 -11.12 -1.51
CA ALA A 193 -9.01 -11.16 -1.10
C ALA A 193 -8.75 -12.28 -0.08
N GLY A 194 -9.64 -12.47 0.90
CA GLY A 194 -9.57 -13.58 1.85
C GLY A 194 -9.63 -14.95 1.16
N LYS A 195 -10.59 -15.16 0.25
CA LYS A 195 -10.69 -16.38 -0.56
C LYS A 195 -9.42 -16.60 -1.40
N ALA A 196 -8.90 -15.56 -2.02
CA ALA A 196 -7.67 -15.63 -2.80
C ALA A 196 -6.45 -15.99 -1.94
N GLN A 197 -6.35 -15.47 -0.71
CA GLN A 197 -5.29 -15.87 0.22
C GLN A 197 -5.39 -17.36 0.59
N VAL A 198 -6.58 -17.88 0.85
CA VAL A 198 -6.76 -19.31 1.18
C VAL A 198 -6.19 -20.18 0.06
N GLU A 199 -6.51 -19.86 -1.19
CA GLU A 199 -6.05 -20.60 -2.37
C GLU A 199 -4.53 -20.43 -2.58
N THR A 200 -4.08 -19.18 -2.63
CA THR A 200 -2.72 -18.81 -3.06
C THR A 200 -1.69 -18.82 -1.93
N GLY A 201 -2.10 -18.80 -0.66
CA GLY A 201 -1.23 -18.61 0.51
C GLY A 201 -0.42 -17.31 0.53
N ALA A 202 -0.71 -16.33 -0.33
CA ALA A 202 -0.03 -15.04 -0.33
C ALA A 202 -0.43 -14.20 0.89
N ALA A 203 0.47 -13.34 1.37
CA ALA A 203 0.12 -12.38 2.41
C ALA A 203 -0.90 -11.36 1.88
N ILE A 204 -1.70 -10.78 2.78
CA ILE A 204 -2.61 -9.67 2.46
C ILE A 204 -2.06 -8.38 3.08
N LEU A 205 -1.89 -7.33 2.28
CA LEU A 205 -1.60 -5.96 2.72
C LEU A 205 -2.87 -5.11 2.66
N ILE A 206 -3.23 -4.47 3.77
CA ILE A 206 -4.45 -3.69 3.92
C ILE A 206 -4.12 -2.20 4.03
N HIS A 207 -4.85 -1.39 3.26
CA HIS A 207 -5.00 0.05 3.47
C HIS A 207 -6.22 0.32 4.34
N PRO A 208 -6.09 0.57 5.64
CA PRO A 208 -7.26 0.85 6.46
C PRO A 208 -7.78 2.28 6.26
N GLY A 209 -9.09 2.42 6.47
CA GLY A 209 -9.71 3.73 6.63
C GLY A 209 -9.17 4.45 7.88
N ARG A 210 -9.30 5.78 7.90
CA ARG A 210 -8.71 6.69 8.92
C ARG A 210 -9.46 6.68 10.26
N ASN A 211 -10.04 5.56 10.65
CA ASN A 211 -10.76 5.40 11.91
C ASN A 211 -10.18 4.23 12.69
N GLU A 212 -9.98 4.44 13.99
CA GLU A 212 -9.41 3.46 14.91
C GLU A 212 -10.18 2.13 15.02
N ASN A 213 -11.44 2.05 14.55
CA ASN A 213 -12.20 0.80 14.51
C ASN A 213 -12.09 0.06 13.16
N ALA A 214 -11.52 0.70 12.13
CA ALA A 214 -11.40 0.10 10.80
C ALA A 214 -10.58 -1.20 10.78
N PRO A 215 -9.40 -1.29 11.45
CA PRO A 215 -8.60 -2.51 11.43
C PRO A 215 -9.36 -3.74 11.94
N ILE A 216 -10.08 -3.62 13.06
CA ILE A 216 -10.81 -4.74 13.66
C ILE A 216 -12.00 -5.17 12.79
N GLU A 217 -12.74 -4.24 12.16
CA GLU A 217 -13.80 -4.60 11.22
C GLU A 217 -13.22 -5.39 10.03
N ILE A 218 -12.11 -4.92 9.46
CA ILE A 218 -11.43 -5.55 8.32
C ILE A 218 -10.94 -6.96 8.68
N LEU A 219 -10.24 -7.12 9.80
CA LEU A 219 -9.75 -8.42 10.28
C LEU A 219 -10.88 -9.42 10.49
N ASN A 220 -12.03 -8.99 11.01
CA ASN A 220 -13.20 -9.84 11.18
C ASN A 220 -13.77 -10.31 9.84
N ILE A 221 -13.82 -9.44 8.82
CA ILE A 221 -14.27 -9.82 7.47
C ILE A 221 -13.32 -10.86 6.87
N LEU A 222 -12.00 -10.60 6.91
CA LEU A 222 -10.99 -11.53 6.40
C LEU A 222 -11.05 -12.88 7.09
N LYS A 223 -11.16 -12.90 8.43
CA LYS A 223 -11.31 -14.13 9.22
C LYS A 223 -12.54 -14.93 8.81
N ASN A 224 -13.68 -14.26 8.59
CA ASN A 224 -14.91 -14.91 8.14
C ASN A 224 -14.79 -15.45 6.70
N ALA A 225 -13.96 -14.82 5.85
CA ALA A 225 -13.61 -15.32 4.53
C ALA A 225 -12.59 -16.48 4.56
N GLY A 226 -12.12 -16.88 5.75
CA GLY A 226 -11.18 -17.98 5.95
C GLY A 226 -9.70 -17.59 5.87
N ALA A 227 -9.39 -16.29 5.80
CA ALA A 227 -8.03 -15.77 5.77
C ALA A 227 -7.24 -16.18 7.03
N ASP A 228 -5.96 -16.48 6.85
CA ASP A 228 -5.00 -16.64 7.94
C ASP A 228 -4.50 -15.26 8.36
N LEU A 229 -5.00 -14.78 9.50
CA LEU A 229 -4.67 -13.45 10.02
C LEU A 229 -3.17 -13.30 10.33
N THR A 230 -2.45 -14.40 10.58
CA THR A 230 -0.98 -14.36 10.78
C THR A 230 -0.21 -14.00 9.51
N ARG A 231 -0.92 -13.87 8.38
CA ARG A 231 -0.38 -13.43 7.09
C ARG A 231 -1.10 -12.18 6.56
N VAL A 232 -1.76 -11.43 7.44
CA VAL A 232 -2.37 -10.14 7.13
C VAL A 232 -1.50 -9.05 7.72
N ILE A 233 -1.27 -7.98 6.96
CA ILE A 233 -0.55 -6.78 7.33
C ILE A 233 -1.55 -5.63 7.32
N ILE A 234 -1.65 -4.91 8.44
CA ILE A 234 -2.44 -3.68 8.53
C ILE A 234 -1.47 -2.50 8.38
N GLY A 235 -1.49 -1.88 7.19
CA GLY A 235 -0.72 -0.69 6.85
C GLY A 235 -1.22 0.57 7.56
N HIS A 236 -0.47 1.65 7.41
CA HIS A 236 -0.84 3.01 7.77
C HIS A 236 -1.32 3.20 9.22
N LEU A 237 -0.86 2.38 10.16
CA LEU A 237 -1.34 2.48 11.55
C LEU A 237 -0.97 3.82 12.19
N ASP A 238 0.12 4.42 11.73
CA ASP A 238 0.58 5.77 12.09
C ASP A 238 -0.41 6.90 11.76
N ARG A 239 -1.46 6.67 10.99
CA ARG A 239 -2.56 7.62 10.75
C ARG A 239 -3.94 7.12 11.17
N VAL A 240 -4.00 6.04 11.95
CA VAL A 240 -5.24 5.40 12.41
C VAL A 240 -5.42 5.53 13.92
N THR A 241 -4.41 5.17 14.70
CA THR A 241 -4.49 5.24 16.17
C THR A 241 -3.11 5.20 16.82
N PHE A 242 -3.00 5.88 17.97
CA PHE A 242 -1.86 5.78 18.90
C PHE A 242 -2.25 5.17 20.24
N ASP A 243 -3.51 4.74 20.42
CA ASP A 243 -3.92 4.08 21.65
C ASP A 243 -3.31 2.67 21.70
N ILE A 244 -2.31 2.49 22.56
CA ILE A 244 -1.62 1.22 22.78
C ILE A 244 -2.62 0.08 23.06
N ARG A 245 -3.74 0.32 23.75
CA ARG A 245 -4.73 -0.74 24.01
C ARG A 245 -5.37 -1.23 22.72
N LYS A 246 -5.66 -0.32 21.77
CA LYS A 246 -6.19 -0.68 20.45
C LYS A 246 -5.16 -1.37 19.60
N LEU A 247 -3.91 -0.88 19.59
CA LEU A 247 -2.83 -1.54 18.87
C LEU A 247 -2.61 -2.98 19.38
N LYS A 248 -2.67 -3.19 20.70
CA LYS A 248 -2.64 -4.53 21.31
C LYS A 248 -3.82 -5.40 20.91
N GLU A 249 -5.02 -4.83 20.83
CA GLU A 249 -6.21 -5.56 20.35
C GLU A 249 -6.03 -6.03 18.91
N ILE A 250 -5.53 -5.16 18.02
CA ILE A 250 -5.25 -5.48 16.62
C ILE A 250 -4.17 -6.56 16.55
N ALA A 251 -3.04 -6.37 17.23
CA ALA A 251 -1.94 -7.32 17.23
C ALA A 251 -2.31 -8.69 17.83
N SER A 252 -3.24 -8.73 18.80
CA SER A 252 -3.73 -9.99 19.39
C SER A 252 -4.48 -10.87 18.39
N SER A 253 -4.84 -10.35 17.21
CA SER A 253 -5.36 -11.17 16.10
C SER A 253 -4.29 -12.01 15.40
N GLY A 254 -3.01 -11.71 15.63
CA GLY A 254 -1.85 -12.32 14.99
C GLY A 254 -1.38 -11.61 13.72
N CYS A 255 -2.06 -10.56 13.26
CA CYS A 255 -1.63 -9.78 12.10
C CYS A 255 -0.35 -8.99 12.36
N PHE A 256 0.34 -8.61 11.29
CA PHE A 256 1.42 -7.64 11.33
C PHE A 256 0.86 -6.22 11.42
N LEU A 257 1.49 -5.43 12.28
CA LEU A 257 1.27 -3.99 12.37
C LEU A 257 2.33 -3.29 11.53
N GLU A 258 1.93 -2.46 10.58
CA GLU A 258 2.86 -1.75 9.71
C GLU A 258 2.79 -0.23 9.93
N TRP A 259 3.98 0.35 10.14
CA TRP A 259 4.25 1.78 10.21
C TRP A 259 5.01 2.17 8.96
N ASP A 260 4.28 2.43 7.88
CA ASP A 260 4.81 2.64 6.53
C ASP A 260 4.97 4.11 6.15
N LEU A 261 4.61 5.06 7.04
CA LEU A 261 4.70 6.49 6.74
C LEU A 261 5.90 7.20 7.40
N PHE A 262 7.01 6.49 7.66
CA PHE A 262 8.26 7.11 8.14
C PHE A 262 8.74 8.21 7.18
N GLY A 263 9.20 9.33 7.73
CA GLY A 263 9.57 10.52 6.96
C GLY A 263 8.39 11.38 6.47
N THR A 264 7.14 10.89 6.58
CA THR A 264 5.95 11.70 6.27
C THR A 264 5.55 12.49 7.51
N GLU A 265 6.05 13.71 7.59
CA GLU A 265 5.74 14.68 8.65
C GLU A 265 5.00 15.89 8.06
N VAL A 266 3.67 15.88 8.14
CA VAL A 266 2.82 16.97 7.63
C VAL A 266 2.10 17.65 8.79
N SER A 267 2.19 18.98 8.87
CA SER A 267 1.46 19.76 9.87
C SER A 267 -0.03 19.89 9.58
N PHE A 268 -0.46 19.56 8.37
CA PHE A 268 -1.86 19.56 7.97
C PHE A 268 -2.14 18.35 7.07
N TYR A 269 -2.86 17.38 7.62
CA TYR A 269 -3.29 16.20 6.88
C TYR A 269 -4.67 16.45 6.28
N GLN A 270 -4.75 16.65 4.95
CA GLN A 270 -6.01 17.03 4.29
C GLN A 270 -7.14 15.99 4.40
N LEU A 271 -6.76 14.73 4.59
CA LEU A 271 -7.70 13.61 4.49
C LEU A 271 -8.34 13.20 5.81
N SER A 272 -7.92 13.79 6.94
CA SER A 272 -8.48 13.53 8.27
C SER A 272 -7.99 14.58 9.27
N ASP A 273 -8.76 14.82 10.34
CA ASP A 273 -8.36 15.65 11.47
C ASP A 273 -7.30 14.97 12.38
N PHE A 274 -6.76 13.82 11.96
CA PHE A 274 -5.71 13.11 12.69
C PHE A 274 -4.37 13.86 12.61
N GLU A 275 -3.76 14.10 13.77
CA GLU A 275 -2.44 14.72 13.86
C GLU A 275 -1.35 13.71 13.50
N MET A 276 -0.71 13.91 12.36
CA MET A 276 0.35 13.02 11.88
C MET A 276 1.55 13.05 12.83
N PRO A 277 2.12 11.88 13.19
CA PRO A 277 3.25 11.82 14.10
C PRO A 277 4.53 12.22 13.37
N ASN A 278 5.51 12.68 14.13
CA ASN A 278 6.90 12.70 13.66
C ASN A 278 7.55 11.32 13.86
N ASP A 279 8.74 11.12 13.29
CA ASP A 279 9.40 9.81 13.36
C ASP A 279 9.83 9.40 14.77
N THR A 280 10.07 10.37 15.67
CA THR A 280 10.34 10.06 17.08
C THR A 280 9.11 9.45 17.76
N MET A 281 7.93 10.01 17.51
CA MET A 281 6.67 9.47 18.03
C MET A 281 6.37 8.09 17.45
N ARG A 282 6.64 7.85 16.16
CA ARG A 282 6.53 6.50 15.56
C ARG A 282 7.44 5.50 16.28
N MET A 283 8.71 5.86 16.50
CA MET A 283 9.66 5.01 17.23
C MET A 283 9.21 4.73 18.67
N ASP A 284 8.68 5.73 19.38
CA ASP A 284 8.18 5.56 20.75
C ASP A 284 7.02 4.56 20.82
N ILE A 285 6.10 4.60 19.85
CA ILE A 285 4.98 3.67 19.75
C ILE A 285 5.46 2.25 19.44
N ILE A 286 6.36 2.10 18.46
CA ILE A 286 6.95 0.79 18.10
C ILE A 286 7.68 0.19 19.30
N LYS A 287 8.44 1.02 20.02
CA LYS A 287 9.10 0.61 21.26
C LYS A 287 8.07 0.16 22.30
N ALA A 288 7.01 0.92 22.53
CA ALA A 288 5.97 0.56 23.49
C ALA A 288 5.31 -0.78 23.13
N MET A 289 5.00 -1.01 21.85
CA MET A 289 4.45 -2.29 21.39
C MET A 289 5.44 -3.45 21.55
N THR A 290 6.73 -3.20 21.30
CA THR A 290 7.81 -4.17 21.53
C THR A 290 7.93 -4.54 23.01
N ASP A 291 7.92 -3.53 23.90
CA ASP A 291 7.98 -3.72 25.35
C ASP A 291 6.76 -4.50 25.89
N GLU A 292 5.62 -4.41 25.20
CA GLU A 292 4.38 -5.17 25.49
C GLU A 292 4.39 -6.60 24.90
N GLY A 293 5.47 -7.01 24.22
CA GLY A 293 5.66 -8.36 23.69
C GLY A 293 5.21 -8.57 22.23
N PHE A 294 4.98 -7.50 21.47
CA PHE A 294 4.58 -7.55 20.06
C PHE A 294 5.73 -7.14 19.11
N GLY A 295 6.97 -7.44 19.47
CA GLY A 295 8.16 -7.10 18.69
C GLY A 295 8.64 -8.17 17.70
N GLU A 296 8.11 -9.39 17.77
CA GLU A 296 8.41 -10.51 16.87
C GLU A 296 7.26 -10.80 15.90
#